data_AF-A0A962I4G0-F1
#
_entry.id   AF-A0A962I4G0-F1
#
_cell.length_a   1.000
_cell.length_b   1.000
_cell.length_c   1.000
_cell.angle_alpha   90.00
_cell.angle_beta   90.00
_cell.angle_gamma   90.00
#
_symmetry.space_group_name_H-M   'P 1'
#
loop_
_entity.id
_entity.type
_entity.pdbx_description
1 polymer ?
#
loop_
_entity_poly.entity_id
_entity_poly.type
_entity_poly.pdbx_seq_one_letter_code
_entity_poly.pdbx_strand_id
1 'polypeptide(L)'
;MTLPYREPARAEALLRALRQRILIIDGAMGTMLQRHRLQEADFRGEAFRHHGHDLQGNNDLLSITQPKIVADVHRDYLAAGADLIETNSFNSTSVAQADYG
;
A
#
# COMPACT_ATOMS: atom_id res chain seq x y z
N MET A 1 27.01 -16.32 8.27
CA MET A 1 27.42 -14.97 7.83
C MET A 1 26.14 -14.19 7.54
N THR A 2 25.79 -13.21 8.36
CA THR A 2 24.61 -12.35 8.09
C THR A 2 24.95 -11.37 7.00
N LEU A 3 24.11 -11.30 5.96
CA LEU A 3 24.22 -10.28 4.92
C LEU A 3 24.03 -8.89 5.57
N PRO A 4 24.78 -7.87 5.12
CA PRO A 4 24.58 -6.52 5.62
C PRO A 4 23.21 -5.97 5.18
N TYR A 5 22.61 -5.12 6.01
CA TYR A 5 21.40 -4.39 5.61
C TYR A 5 21.69 -3.49 4.42
N ARG A 6 20.77 -3.44 3.44
CA ARG A 6 20.85 -2.53 2.29
C ARG A 6 20.97 -1.06 2.72
N GLU A 7 20.23 -0.68 3.76
CA GLU A 7 20.21 0.67 4.34
C GLU A 7 20.55 0.59 5.84
N PRO A 8 21.84 0.54 6.22
CA PRO A 8 22.26 0.28 7.60
C PRO A 8 21.73 1.29 8.60
N ALA A 9 21.76 2.59 8.26
CA ALA A 9 21.30 3.66 9.15
C ALA A 9 19.78 3.56 9.45
N ARG A 10 18.98 3.21 8.42
CA ARG A 10 17.54 3.01 8.57
C ARG A 10 17.24 1.78 9.42
N ALA A 11 17.94 0.67 9.17
CA ALA A 11 17.79 -0.55 9.97
C ALA A 11 18.17 -0.31 11.43
N GLU A 12 19.25 0.44 11.68
CA GLU A 12 19.68 0.76 13.03
C GLU A 12 18.67 1.67 13.75
N ALA A 13 18.09 2.65 13.07
CA ALA A 13 17.01 3.48 13.62
C ALA A 13 15.80 2.65 14.04
N LEU A 14 15.36 1.71 13.19
CA LEU A 14 14.28 0.79 13.51
C LEU A 14 14.62 -0.10 14.72
N LEU A 15 15.80 -0.73 14.72
CA LEU A 15 16.25 -1.60 15.82
C LEU A 15 16.39 -0.84 17.14
N ARG A 16 16.83 0.42 17.12
CA ARG A 16 16.86 1.28 18.31
C ARG A 16 15.45 1.54 18.83
N ALA A 17 14.52 1.92 17.95
CA ALA A 17 13.14 2.20 18.34
C ALA A 17 12.45 0.96 18.94
N LEU A 18 12.63 -0.22 18.33
CA LEU A 18 12.12 -1.50 18.82
C LEU A 18 12.64 -1.91 20.20
N ARG A 19 13.86 -1.49 20.58
CA ARG A 19 14.40 -1.73 21.94
C ARG A 19 13.81 -0.79 22.99
N GLN A 20 13.29 0.36 22.59
CA GLN A 20 12.81 1.40 23.50
C GLN A 20 11.32 1.31 23.77
N ARG A 21 10.54 0.86 22.78
CA ARG A 21 9.08 0.77 22.87
C ARG A 21 8.49 -0.19 21.85
N ILE A 22 7.23 -0.53 22.03
CA ILE A 22 6.42 -1.20 21.02
C ILE A 22 6.19 -0.22 19.85
N LEU A 23 6.37 -0.72 18.63
CA LEU A 23 6.00 0.00 17.41
C LEU A 23 4.70 -0.58 16.85
N ILE A 24 3.82 0.29 16.39
CA ILE A 24 2.52 -0.08 15.82
C ILE A 24 2.61 -0.04 14.29
N ILE A 25 2.25 -1.15 13.64
CA ILE A 25 2.04 -1.22 12.19
C ILE A 25 0.60 -0.78 11.92
N ASP A 26 0.36 -0.20 10.75
CA ASP A 26 -0.96 0.20 10.29
C ASP A 26 -1.94 -0.98 10.15
N GLY A 27 -3.20 -0.65 9.83
CA GLY A 27 -4.27 -1.63 9.67
C GLY A 27 -4.55 -1.99 8.21
N ALA A 28 -5.62 -2.75 8.00
CA ALA A 28 -6.01 -3.22 6.67
C ALA A 28 -6.30 -2.06 5.68
N MET A 29 -5.50 -1.97 4.61
CA MET A 29 -5.69 -1.05 3.49
C MET A 29 -7.02 -1.31 2.76
N GLY A 30 -7.29 -2.56 2.39
CA GLY A 30 -8.50 -2.92 1.63
C GLY A 30 -9.82 -2.54 2.33
N THR A 31 -9.89 -2.73 3.66
CA THR A 31 -11.06 -2.35 4.46
C THR A 31 -11.32 -0.85 4.44
N MET A 32 -10.26 -0.04 4.44
CA MET A 32 -10.37 1.41 4.34
C MET A 32 -10.81 1.84 2.95
N LEU A 33 -10.23 1.25 1.89
CA LEU A 33 -10.60 1.52 0.50
C LEU A 33 -12.06 1.17 0.20
N GLN A 34 -12.60 0.08 0.75
CA GLN A 34 -14.00 -0.32 0.58
C GLN A 34 -14.99 0.78 1.01
N ARG A 35 -14.63 1.66 1.96
CA ARG A 35 -15.47 2.77 2.42
C ARG A 35 -15.72 3.81 1.33
N HIS A 36 -14.82 3.91 0.35
CA HIS A 36 -14.92 4.86 -0.76
C HIS A 36 -15.85 4.39 -1.88
N ARG A 37 -16.33 3.12 -1.85
CA ARG A 37 -17.27 2.55 -2.83
C ARG A 37 -16.82 2.74 -4.29
N LEU A 38 -15.52 2.55 -4.52
CA LEU A 38 -14.88 2.73 -5.83
C LEU A 38 -15.51 1.80 -6.88
N GLN A 39 -15.70 2.35 -8.08
CA GLN A 39 -16.25 1.68 -9.24
C GLN A 39 -15.14 1.39 -10.26
N GLU A 40 -15.42 0.53 -11.24
CA GLU A 40 -14.47 0.17 -12.31
C GLU A 40 -13.77 1.38 -12.96
N ALA A 41 -14.50 2.48 -13.19
CA ALA A 41 -13.94 3.71 -13.73
C ALA A 41 -12.85 4.32 -12.83
N ASP A 42 -12.98 4.20 -11.51
CA ASP A 42 -11.99 4.69 -10.55
C ASP A 42 -10.72 3.84 -10.58
N PHE A 43 -10.86 2.53 -10.73
CA PHE A 43 -9.72 1.61 -10.87
C PHE A 43 -8.97 1.83 -12.17
N ARG A 44 -9.68 2.12 -13.27
CA ARG A 44 -9.07 2.43 -14.57
C ARG A 44 -8.35 3.78 -14.57
N GLY A 45 -8.96 4.80 -13.98
CA GLY A 45 -8.51 6.19 -14.15
C GLY A 45 -8.33 6.57 -15.63
N GLU A 46 -7.54 7.60 -15.90
CA GLU A 46 -7.25 7.99 -17.30
C GLU A 46 -6.26 7.02 -17.97
N ALA A 47 -5.27 6.52 -17.23
CA ALA A 47 -4.18 5.72 -17.77
C ALA A 47 -4.62 4.35 -18.31
N PHE A 48 -5.68 3.76 -17.75
CA PHE A 48 -6.16 2.42 -18.10
C PHE A 48 -7.60 2.43 -18.64
N ARG A 49 -8.06 3.60 -19.13
CA ARG A 49 -9.44 3.78 -19.64
C ARG A 49 -9.84 2.76 -20.73
N HIS A 50 -8.87 2.32 -21.53
CA HIS A 50 -9.04 1.39 -22.66
C HIS A 50 -8.51 -0.02 -22.38
N HIS A 51 -8.22 -0.34 -21.12
CA HIS A 51 -7.67 -1.64 -20.74
C HIS A 51 -8.65 -2.78 -21.04
N GLY A 52 -8.14 -3.91 -21.54
CA GLY A 52 -8.98 -5.01 -22.05
C GLY A 52 -9.64 -5.89 -20.99
N HIS A 53 -9.24 -5.74 -19.73
CA HIS A 53 -9.73 -6.52 -18.59
C HIS A 53 -10.40 -5.61 -17.56
N ASP A 54 -11.30 -6.18 -16.75
CA ASP A 54 -11.84 -5.50 -15.58
C ASP A 54 -10.74 -5.30 -14.54
N LEU A 55 -10.66 -4.11 -13.95
CA LEU A 55 -9.62 -3.73 -13.00
C LEU A 55 -10.14 -3.58 -11.56
N GLN A 56 -11.45 -3.61 -11.36
CA GLN A 56 -12.06 -3.56 -10.04
C GLN A 56 -11.57 -4.71 -9.16
N GLY A 57 -11.11 -4.36 -7.96
CA GLY A 57 -10.50 -5.30 -7.02
C GLY A 57 -8.96 -5.27 -7.03
N ASN A 58 -8.33 -4.71 -8.07
CA ASN A 58 -6.89 -4.48 -8.09
C ASN A 58 -6.52 -3.26 -7.23
N ASN A 59 -6.58 -3.40 -5.90
CA ASN A 59 -6.36 -2.30 -4.97
C ASN A 59 -4.96 -1.67 -5.12
N ASP A 60 -3.95 -2.47 -5.45
CA ASP A 60 -2.58 -2.02 -5.70
C ASP A 60 -2.52 -0.94 -6.80
N LEU A 61 -3.34 -1.10 -7.86
CA LEU A 61 -3.43 -0.16 -8.98
C LEU A 61 -3.91 1.23 -8.55
N LEU A 62 -4.67 1.33 -7.47
CA LEU A 62 -5.15 2.61 -6.92
C LEU A 62 -4.00 3.51 -6.46
N SER A 63 -2.80 2.96 -6.24
CA SER A 63 -1.59 3.77 -6.03
C SER A 63 -1.24 4.65 -7.23
N ILE A 64 -1.72 4.29 -8.43
CA ILE A 64 -1.52 5.01 -9.69
C ILE A 64 -2.77 5.79 -10.07
N THR A 65 -3.95 5.15 -10.01
CA THR A 65 -5.20 5.73 -10.52
C THR A 65 -5.94 6.59 -9.49
N GLN A 66 -5.75 6.31 -8.19
CA GLN A 66 -6.34 7.07 -7.07
C GLN A 66 -5.31 7.38 -5.97
N PRO A 67 -4.14 7.98 -6.31
CA PRO A 67 -3.03 8.12 -5.37
C PRO A 67 -3.38 8.95 -4.13
N LYS A 68 -4.32 9.90 -4.27
CA LYS A 68 -4.78 10.72 -3.15
C LYS A 68 -5.53 9.88 -2.11
N ILE A 69 -6.40 8.97 -2.54
CA ILE A 69 -7.16 8.09 -1.64
C ILE A 69 -6.21 7.18 -0.86
N VAL A 70 -5.25 6.53 -1.54
CA VAL A 70 -4.25 5.69 -0.89
C VAL A 70 -3.43 6.48 0.13
N ALA A 71 -3.00 7.69 -0.23
CA ALA A 71 -2.24 8.55 0.66
C ALA A 71 -3.07 9.04 1.87
N ASP A 72 -4.38 9.29 1.69
CA ASP A 72 -5.29 9.64 2.77
C ASP A 72 -5.46 8.47 3.76
N VAL A 73 -5.59 7.22 3.26
CA VAL A 73 -5.65 6.04 4.15
C VAL A 73 -4.37 5.89 4.99
N HIS A 74 -3.18 6.08 4.40
CA HIS A 74 -1.94 6.08 5.19
C HIS A 74 -1.89 7.20 6.21
N ARG A 75 -2.35 8.42 5.85
CA ARG A 75 -2.45 9.55 6.77
C ARG A 75 -3.39 9.25 7.94
N ASP A 76 -4.51 8.59 7.70
CA ASP A 76 -5.46 8.21 8.75
C ASP A 76 -4.82 7.25 9.76
N TYR A 77 -4.06 6.25 9.29
CA TYR A 77 -3.34 5.35 10.19
C TYR A 77 -2.22 6.05 10.99
N LEU A 78 -1.46 6.94 10.34
CA LEU A 78 -0.45 7.76 11.03
C LEU A 78 -1.10 8.66 12.09
N ALA A 79 -2.24 9.29 11.77
CA ALA A 79 -3.00 10.12 12.71
C ALA A 79 -3.58 9.30 13.88
N ALA A 80 -3.91 8.02 13.64
CA ALA A 80 -4.33 7.08 14.68
C ALA A 80 -3.18 6.54 15.54
N GLY A 81 -1.92 6.88 15.21
CA GLY A 81 -0.74 6.51 16.00
C GLY A 81 0.07 5.34 15.46
N ALA A 82 -0.12 4.94 14.19
CA ALA A 82 0.79 3.99 13.55
C ALA A 82 2.20 4.59 13.44
N ASP A 83 3.22 3.78 13.75
CA ASP A 83 4.63 4.12 13.61
C ASP A 83 5.21 3.68 12.26
N LEU A 84 4.60 2.63 11.70
CA LEU A 84 5.01 1.97 10.47
C LEU A 84 3.78 1.85 9.56
N ILE A 85 4.00 2.04 8.27
CA ILE A 85 2.99 1.84 7.24
C ILE A 85 3.47 0.78 6.25
N GLU A 86 2.55 -0.05 5.80
CA GLU A 86 2.78 -0.96 4.69
C GLU A 86 2.57 -0.21 3.37
N THR A 87 3.28 -0.60 2.31
CA THR A 87 2.96 -0.10 0.97
C THR A 87 1.68 -0.74 0.46
N ASN A 88 0.89 -0.02 -0.36
CA ASN A 88 -0.25 -0.59 -1.07
C ASN A 88 0.22 -1.48 -2.25
N SER A 89 0.88 -2.58 -1.93
CA SER A 89 1.60 -3.42 -2.90
C SER A 89 1.50 -4.93 -2.61
N PHE A 90 0.43 -5.38 -1.94
CA PHE A 90 0.28 -6.79 -1.56
C PHE A 90 0.21 -7.73 -2.77
N ASN A 91 -0.46 -7.32 -3.86
CA ASN A 91 -0.59 -8.07 -5.11
C ASN A 91 0.29 -7.52 -6.24
N SER A 92 1.30 -6.70 -5.92
CA SER A 92 2.19 -6.08 -6.91
C SER A 92 3.29 -7.03 -7.40
N THR A 93 2.87 -8.21 -7.88
CA THR A 93 3.73 -9.23 -8.47
C THR A 93 3.25 -9.55 -9.88
N SER A 94 4.15 -10.01 -10.75
CA SER A 94 3.78 -10.38 -12.12
C SER A 94 2.72 -11.48 -12.17
N VAL A 95 2.73 -12.41 -11.21
CA VAL A 95 1.77 -13.51 -11.14
C VAL A 95 0.37 -13.01 -10.78
N ALA A 96 0.25 -12.17 -9.75
CA ALA A 96 -1.06 -11.67 -9.32
C ALA A 96 -1.62 -10.61 -10.29
N GLN A 97 -0.75 -9.81 -10.91
CA GLN A 97 -1.20 -8.80 -11.89
C GLN A 97 -1.65 -9.43 -13.22
N ALA A 98 -1.24 -10.67 -13.53
CA ALA A 98 -1.68 -11.36 -14.74
C ALA A 98 -3.20 -11.62 -14.79
N ASP A 99 -3.87 -11.70 -13.64
CA ASP A 99 -5.34 -11.80 -13.57
C ASP A 99 -6.04 -10.54 -14.10
N TYR A 100 -5.32 -9.41 -14.14
CA TYR A 100 -5.80 -8.11 -14.58
C TYR A 100 -5.26 -7.69 -15.95
N GLY A 101 -4.43 -8.51 -16.62
CA GLY A 101 -3.84 -8.23 -17.93
C GLY A 101 -2.48 -7.54 -17.87
#